data_AF-F9ERP9-F1
#
_entry.id   AF-F9ERP9-F1
#
_cell.length_a   1.000
_cell.length_b   1.000
_cell.length_c   1.000
_cell.angle_alpha   90.00
_cell.angle_beta   90.00
_cell.angle_gamma   90.00
#
_symmetry.space_group_name_H-M   'P 1'
#
loop_
_entity.id
_entity.type
_entity.pdbx_description
1 polymer ?
#
loop_
_entity_poly.entity_id
_entity_poly.type
_entity_poly.pdbx_seq_one_letter_code
_entity_poly.pdbx_strand_id
1 'polypeptide(L)'
;MEILKLTIEFLDKKNFHQNKIFSEKIEYDFGKKTLITSYNEENSKGKTSLLRFLLYALGYKIPHTDGMNIYKFKTTLILTINGKQFELLRGDDMQYINNSPHNSELPMISTILKINSLSLSNALLGCYYIDQEKGWTLFNRGLVIGRINFNIERFFLSIKNEDSFKELIIKSENLEREINQIKKIEDILANDYAYTSEVDSSCEIDETSYRHFLEQKQDLDSTRHDIYLKNKEKKELDMILKNNEEFIQKNRAV
;
A
#
# COMPACT_ATOMS: atom_id res chain seq x y z
N MET A 1 26.49 -12.88 -6.34
CA MET A 1 25.71 -13.58 -5.31
C MET A 1 25.35 -14.94 -5.88
N GLU A 2 25.58 -16.00 -5.12
CA GLU A 2 25.20 -17.36 -5.50
C GLU A 2 24.24 -17.90 -4.44
N ILE A 3 23.08 -18.40 -4.85
CA ILE A 3 22.15 -19.06 -3.95
C ILE A 3 22.49 -20.54 -3.95
N LEU A 4 22.65 -21.14 -2.77
CA LEU A 4 23.07 -22.53 -2.62
C LEU A 4 21.88 -23.42 -2.25
N LYS A 5 21.06 -22.97 -1.29
CA LYS A 5 19.94 -23.76 -0.78
C LYS A 5 18.81 -22.89 -0.26
N LEU A 6 17.57 -23.28 -0.54
CA LEU A 6 16.37 -22.73 0.10
C LEU A 6 15.57 -23.86 0.74
N THR A 7 15.28 -23.71 2.03
CA THR A 7 14.39 -24.59 2.78
C THR A 7 13.14 -23.82 3.17
N ILE A 8 11.96 -24.41 2.97
CA ILE A 8 10.64 -23.84 3.31
C ILE A 8 9.91 -24.83 4.21
N GLU A 9 9.49 -24.37 5.39
CA GLU A 9 8.81 -25.16 6.42
C GLU A 9 7.51 -24.45 6.82
N PHE A 10 6.42 -25.19 7.01
CA PHE A 10 5.15 -24.62 7.49
C PHE A 10 5.11 -24.58 9.02
N LEU A 11 4.64 -23.47 9.60
CA LEU A 11 4.69 -23.24 11.05
C LEU A 11 3.52 -23.88 11.84
N ASP A 12 2.36 -24.11 11.21
CA ASP A 12 1.15 -24.55 11.94
C ASP A 12 0.99 -26.09 11.95
N LYS A 13 1.31 -26.71 13.08
CA LYS A 13 1.20 -28.17 13.31
C LYS A 13 -0.20 -28.63 13.76
N LYS A 14 -1.20 -27.74 13.94
CA LYS A 14 -2.50 -28.12 14.53
C LYS A 14 -3.66 -28.29 13.54
N ASN A 15 -3.59 -27.71 12.34
CA ASN A 15 -4.68 -27.79 11.33
C ASN A 15 -4.18 -28.23 9.96
N PHE A 16 -3.71 -29.49 9.87
CA PHE A 16 -3.13 -30.09 8.66
C PHE A 16 -4.13 -30.32 7.49
N HIS A 17 -5.39 -29.91 7.63
CA HIS A 17 -6.47 -30.34 6.73
C HIS A 17 -7.21 -29.25 5.94
N GLN A 18 -6.65 -28.04 5.80
CA GLN A 18 -7.13 -27.10 4.78
C GLN A 18 -5.97 -26.60 3.92
N ASN A 19 -5.90 -27.15 2.70
CA ASN A 19 -5.04 -26.77 1.56
C ASN A 19 -3.59 -27.28 1.55
N LYS A 20 -3.44 -28.59 1.32
CA LYS A 20 -2.17 -29.20 0.87
C LYS A 20 -1.73 -28.65 -0.49
N ILE A 21 -0.72 -27.78 -0.50
CA ILE A 21 0.18 -27.60 -1.66
C ILE A 21 1.60 -28.09 -1.32
N PHE A 22 2.02 -28.05 -0.05
CA PHE A 22 3.37 -28.45 0.36
C PHE A 22 3.36 -29.33 1.61
N SER A 23 3.89 -30.54 1.48
CA SER A 23 3.99 -31.54 2.55
C SER A 23 5.22 -31.27 3.43
N GLU A 24 4.98 -30.65 4.58
CA GLU A 24 5.85 -30.53 5.78
C GLU A 24 7.20 -29.80 5.65
N LYS A 25 7.97 -29.99 4.60
CA LYS A 25 9.25 -29.30 4.40
C LYS A 25 9.73 -29.48 2.97
N ILE A 26 10.18 -28.42 2.32
CA ILE A 26 10.71 -28.49 0.96
C ILE A 26 12.07 -27.87 0.93
N GLU A 27 13.00 -28.56 0.28
CA GLU A 27 14.37 -28.12 0.10
C GLU A 27 14.66 -28.02 -1.40
N TYR A 28 15.23 -26.88 -1.78
CA TYR A 28 15.73 -26.61 -3.13
C TYR A 28 17.23 -26.41 -3.03
N ASP A 29 17.99 -27.29 -3.67
CA ASP A 29 19.43 -27.12 -3.84
C ASP A 29 19.71 -26.50 -5.20
N PHE A 30 20.45 -25.41 -5.22
CA PHE A 30 20.76 -24.64 -6.42
C PHE A 30 22.21 -24.90 -6.83
N GLY A 31 22.39 -25.44 -8.03
CA GLY A 31 23.70 -25.52 -8.68
C GLY A 31 24.10 -24.20 -9.36
N LYS A 32 25.35 -24.13 -9.85
CA LYS A 32 25.92 -22.93 -10.52
C LYS A 32 25.10 -22.38 -11.69
N LYS A 33 24.36 -23.24 -12.39
CA LYS A 33 23.47 -22.89 -13.51
C LYS A 33 22.15 -23.62 -13.36
N THR A 34 21.30 -23.13 -12.47
CA THR A 34 19.97 -23.71 -12.24
C THR A 34 18.94 -22.96 -13.07
N LEU A 35 18.27 -23.67 -13.98
CA LEU A 35 17.14 -23.13 -14.73
C LEU A 35 15.83 -23.52 -14.01
N ILE A 36 15.02 -22.53 -13.61
CA ILE A 36 13.73 -22.77 -12.95
C ILE A 36 12.67 -22.96 -14.04
N THR A 37 12.33 -24.22 -14.36
CA THR A 37 11.29 -24.56 -15.35
C THR A 37 10.13 -25.32 -14.70
N SER A 38 9.00 -25.38 -15.40
CA SER A 38 7.91 -26.27 -15.05
C SER A 38 8.25 -27.64 -15.62
N TYR A 39 8.05 -28.69 -14.83
CA TYR A 39 8.41 -30.06 -15.20
C TYR A 39 7.62 -30.57 -16.44
N ASN A 40 6.46 -29.99 -16.78
CA ASN A 40 5.51 -30.54 -17.75
C ASN A 40 4.92 -29.55 -18.79
N GLU A 41 5.61 -28.46 -19.16
CA GLU A 41 5.14 -27.48 -20.18
C GLU A 41 3.80 -26.76 -19.91
N GLU A 42 3.01 -27.20 -18.92
CA GLU A 42 1.90 -26.42 -18.38
C GLU A 42 2.48 -25.20 -17.66
N ASN A 43 2.20 -24.02 -18.21
CA ASN A 43 2.35 -22.77 -17.47
C ASN A 43 1.40 -22.82 -16.27
N SER A 44 1.91 -22.47 -15.09
CA SER A 44 1.28 -22.59 -13.77
C SER A 44 1.41 -24.02 -13.21
N LYS A 45 2.17 -24.28 -12.14
CA LYS A 45 1.97 -23.75 -10.79
C LYS A 45 3.30 -23.77 -10.04
N GLY A 46 3.67 -22.68 -9.35
CA GLY A 46 4.76 -22.67 -8.36
C GLY A 46 6.03 -21.87 -8.67
N LYS A 47 6.31 -21.46 -9.92
CA LYS A 47 7.50 -20.64 -10.25
C LYS A 47 7.52 -19.29 -9.53
N THR A 48 6.43 -18.53 -9.69
CA THR A 48 6.24 -17.24 -9.02
C THR A 48 6.22 -17.40 -7.51
N SER A 49 5.63 -18.50 -7.00
CA SER A 49 5.64 -18.83 -5.58
C SER A 49 7.06 -19.04 -5.06
N LEU A 50 7.90 -19.80 -5.79
CA LEU A 50 9.30 -20.01 -5.43
C LEU A 50 10.10 -18.71 -5.41
N LEU A 51 9.92 -17.85 -6.43
CA LEU A 51 10.55 -16.52 -6.46
C LEU A 51 10.10 -15.65 -5.29
N ARG A 52 8.82 -15.69 -4.94
CA ARG A 52 8.29 -15.00 -3.76
C ARG A 52 8.90 -15.54 -2.46
N PHE A 53 9.05 -16.86 -2.31
CA PHE A 53 9.75 -17.44 -1.15
C PHE A 53 11.22 -17.04 -1.08
N LEU A 54 11.91 -16.94 -2.22
CA LEU A 54 13.26 -16.40 -2.30
C LEU A 54 13.32 -14.96 -1.79
N LEU A 55 12.45 -14.08 -2.29
CA LEU A 55 12.38 -12.69 -1.84
C LEU A 55 12.01 -12.58 -0.34
N TYR A 56 11.09 -13.41 0.12
CA TYR A 56 10.74 -13.51 1.54
C TYR A 56 11.95 -13.92 2.39
N ALA A 57 12.67 -14.97 1.98
CA ALA A 57 13.85 -15.46 2.69
C ALA A 57 15.02 -14.47 2.68
N LEU A 58 15.10 -13.59 1.68
CA LEU A 58 16.03 -12.45 1.64
C LEU A 58 15.66 -11.31 2.62
N GLY A 59 14.49 -11.38 3.25
CA GLY A 59 14.01 -10.40 4.24
C GLY A 59 13.00 -9.36 3.70
N TYR A 60 12.58 -9.46 2.44
CA TYR A 60 11.61 -8.50 1.89
C TYR A 60 10.19 -8.74 2.40
N LYS A 61 9.46 -7.68 2.73
CA LYS A 61 8.01 -7.77 2.96
C LYS A 61 7.33 -7.93 1.61
N ILE A 62 6.79 -9.12 1.35
CA ILE A 62 6.14 -9.44 0.08
C ILE A 62 4.64 -9.66 0.28
N PRO A 63 3.81 -9.34 -0.72
CA PRO A 63 2.38 -9.62 -0.64
C PRO A 63 2.11 -11.13 -0.65
N HIS A 64 0.96 -11.50 -0.09
CA HIS A 64 0.51 -12.89 -0.09
C HIS A 64 0.29 -13.38 -1.52
N THR A 65 0.39 -14.69 -1.70
CA THR A 65 -0.06 -15.33 -2.95
C THR A 65 -1.49 -15.81 -2.72
N ASP A 66 -2.36 -15.72 -3.73
CA ASP A 66 -3.75 -16.15 -3.60
C ASP A 66 -3.84 -17.57 -3.01
N GLY A 67 -4.59 -17.70 -1.91
CA GLY A 67 -4.72 -18.96 -1.17
C GLY A 67 -3.54 -19.37 -0.28
N MET A 68 -2.46 -18.57 -0.19
CA MET A 68 -1.26 -18.88 0.59
C MET A 68 -0.73 -17.68 1.38
N ASN A 69 -0.87 -17.74 2.71
CA ASN A 69 -0.24 -16.77 3.61
C ASN A 69 1.24 -17.14 3.83
N ILE A 70 2.14 -16.46 3.11
CA ILE A 70 3.59 -16.68 3.16
C ILE A 70 4.21 -16.49 4.56
N TYR A 71 3.59 -15.68 5.43
CA TYR A 71 4.10 -15.42 6.79
C TYR A 71 3.86 -16.60 7.74
N LYS A 72 3.02 -17.57 7.36
CA LYS A 72 2.87 -18.86 8.06
C LYS A 72 4.01 -19.86 7.77
N PHE A 73 5.02 -19.44 7.03
CA PHE A 73 6.15 -20.28 6.66
C PHE A 73 7.44 -19.74 7.26
N LYS A 74 8.31 -20.67 7.64
CA LYS A 74 9.70 -20.41 7.97
C LYS A 74 10.55 -20.74 6.75
N THR A 75 11.52 -19.88 6.47
CA THR A 75 12.49 -20.10 5.40
C THR A 75 13.91 -20.05 5.94
N THR A 76 14.75 -20.96 5.47
CA THR A 76 16.20 -20.90 5.62
C THR A 76 16.83 -20.80 4.24
N LEU A 77 17.60 -19.75 4.00
CA LEU A 77 18.29 -19.49 2.73
C LEU A 77 19.79 -19.43 2.96
N ILE A 78 20.52 -20.29 2.25
CA ILE A 78 21.98 -20.31 2.25
C ILE A 78 22.46 -19.71 0.93
N LEU A 79 23.28 -18.68 1.03
CA LEU A 79 23.83 -17.96 -0.13
C LEU A 79 25.27 -17.53 0.11
N THR A 80 25.99 -17.26 -0.97
CA THR A 80 27.37 -16.77 -0.97
C THR A 80 27.45 -15.42 -1.64
N ILE A 81 28.06 -14.45 -0.97
CA ILE A 81 28.34 -13.10 -1.50
C ILE A 81 29.82 -12.84 -1.33
N ASN A 82 30.50 -12.53 -2.44
CA ASN A 82 31.94 -12.25 -2.47
C ASN A 82 32.79 -13.34 -1.78
N GLY A 83 32.44 -14.61 -1.99
CA GLY A 83 33.12 -15.76 -1.38
C GLY A 83 32.77 -16.04 0.08
N LYS A 84 31.97 -15.20 0.74
CA LYS A 84 31.49 -15.42 2.11
C LYS A 84 30.09 -16.02 2.11
N GLN A 85 29.92 -17.12 2.83
CA GLN A 85 28.61 -17.77 3.02
C GLN A 85 27.79 -17.05 4.10
N PHE A 86 26.49 -16.94 3.86
CA PHE A 86 25.49 -16.41 4.77
C PHE A 86 24.32 -17.39 4.87
N GLU A 87 23.81 -17.54 6.09
CA GLU A 87 22.57 -18.23 6.40
C GLU A 87 21.54 -17.20 6.85
N LEU A 88 20.44 -17.10 6.11
CA LEU A 88 19.32 -16.23 6.38
C LEU A 88 18.15 -17.06 6.85
N LEU A 89 17.65 -16.77 8.06
CA LEU A 89 16.50 -17.45 8.63
C LEU A 89 15.40 -16.43 8.87
N ARG A 90 14.20 -16.76 8.40
CA ARG A 90 13.01 -15.93 8.61
C ARG A 90 11.82 -16.78 8.97
N GLY A 91 11.04 -16.35 9.95
CA GLY A 91 9.73 -16.92 10.25
C GLY A 91 8.85 -15.86 10.87
N ASP A 92 7.72 -15.57 10.21
CA ASP A 92 6.82 -14.48 10.57
C ASP A 92 7.59 -13.14 10.67
N ASP A 93 7.67 -12.56 11.86
CA ASP A 93 8.41 -11.32 12.15
C ASP A 93 9.89 -11.54 12.54
N MET A 94 10.28 -12.78 12.86
CA MET A 94 11.62 -13.09 13.33
C MET A 94 12.59 -13.26 12.16
N GLN A 95 13.72 -12.55 12.19
CA GLN A 95 14.75 -12.57 11.16
C GLN A 95 16.13 -12.76 11.79
N TYR A 96 16.97 -13.59 11.16
CA TYR A 96 18.33 -13.86 11.63
C TYR A 96 19.31 -13.94 10.46
N ILE A 97 20.51 -13.37 10.66
CA ILE A 97 21.65 -13.49 9.75
C ILE A 97 22.76 -14.22 10.51
N ASN A 98 23.17 -15.40 10.04
CA ASN A 98 24.18 -16.24 10.69
C ASN A 98 23.92 -16.42 12.20
N ASN A 99 22.68 -16.78 12.56
CA ASN A 99 22.18 -16.93 13.94
C ASN A 99 22.18 -15.66 14.80
N SER A 100 22.56 -14.50 14.26
CA SER A 100 22.37 -13.22 14.94
C SER A 100 20.99 -12.64 14.62
N PRO A 101 20.19 -12.22 15.62
CA PRO A 101 18.90 -11.59 15.36
C PRO A 101 19.08 -10.31 14.55
N HIS A 102 18.19 -10.11 13.59
CA HIS A 102 18.13 -8.94 12.73
C HIS A 102 16.83 -8.19 13.02
N ASN A 103 16.97 -7.00 13.62
CA ASN A 103 15.86 -6.16 14.07
C ASN A 103 15.80 -4.83 13.29
N SER A 104 16.32 -4.79 12.06
CA SER A 104 16.29 -3.58 11.23
C SER A 104 15.03 -3.56 10.36
N GLU A 105 14.53 -2.36 10.05
CA GLU A 105 13.48 -2.18 9.05
C GLU A 105 13.94 -2.55 7.63
N LEU A 106 15.25 -2.56 7.40
CA LEU A 106 15.86 -2.95 6.13
C LEU A 106 15.80 -4.46 5.94
N PRO A 107 15.50 -4.99 4.75
CA PRO A 107 15.63 -6.42 4.46
C PRO A 107 17.02 -6.96 4.80
N MET A 108 17.11 -8.21 5.27
CA MET A 108 18.38 -8.87 5.63
C MET A 108 19.44 -8.77 4.51
N ILE A 109 19.04 -8.96 3.26
CA ILE A 109 19.94 -8.85 2.11
C ILE A 109 20.56 -7.45 1.96
N SER A 110 19.80 -6.40 2.30
CA SER A 110 20.28 -5.01 2.24
C SER A 110 21.37 -4.77 3.28
N THR A 111 21.24 -5.35 4.47
CA THR A 111 22.30 -5.32 5.49
C THR A 111 23.56 -6.04 5.01
N ILE A 112 23.43 -7.20 4.36
CA ILE A 112 24.60 -7.95 3.83
C ILE A 112 25.29 -7.16 2.71
N LEU A 113 24.52 -6.52 1.83
CA LEU A 113 25.02 -5.72 0.72
C LEU A 113 25.47 -4.31 1.14
N LYS A 114 25.36 -3.95 2.43
CA LYS A 114 25.67 -2.62 2.97
C LYS A 114 24.85 -1.49 2.31
N ILE A 115 23.60 -1.79 1.98
CA ILE A 115 22.63 -0.82 1.50
C ILE A 115 21.96 -0.17 2.72
N ASN A 116 22.20 1.13 2.90
CA ASN A 116 21.68 1.88 4.06
C ASN A 116 20.37 2.63 3.77
N SER A 117 19.87 2.57 2.53
CA SER A 117 18.66 3.27 2.10
C SER A 117 17.50 2.29 1.91
N LEU A 118 16.43 2.49 2.67
CA LEU A 118 15.19 1.72 2.52
C LEU A 118 14.56 1.96 1.14
N SER A 119 14.64 3.19 0.63
CA SER A 119 14.13 3.54 -0.70
C SER A 119 14.85 2.76 -1.79
N LEU A 120 16.17 2.65 -1.72
CA LEU A 120 16.96 1.86 -2.68
C LEU A 120 16.62 0.36 -2.57
N SER A 121 16.49 -0.14 -1.34
CA SER A 121 16.11 -1.53 -1.09
C SER A 121 14.72 -1.87 -1.66
N ASN A 122 13.73 -0.99 -1.48
CA ASN A 122 12.38 -1.16 -2.03
C ASN A 122 12.37 -1.04 -3.55
N ALA A 123 13.17 -0.16 -4.12
CA ALA A 123 13.32 -0.07 -5.57
C ALA A 123 13.92 -1.36 -6.15
N LEU A 124 14.93 -1.96 -5.50
CA LEU A 124 15.45 -3.27 -5.90
C LEU A 124 14.37 -4.37 -5.84
N LEU A 125 13.50 -4.35 -4.81
CA LEU A 125 12.35 -5.24 -4.75
C LEU A 125 11.41 -5.05 -5.95
N GLY A 126 11.14 -3.80 -6.32
CA GLY A 126 10.36 -3.45 -7.51
C GLY A 126 10.99 -4.00 -8.79
N CYS A 127 12.32 -3.94 -8.96
CA CYS A 127 13.01 -4.53 -10.11
C CYS A 127 12.73 -6.03 -10.26
N TYR A 128 12.72 -6.79 -9.17
CA TYR A 128 12.42 -8.24 -9.22
C TYR A 128 10.99 -8.53 -9.70
N TYR A 129 10.04 -7.63 -9.44
CA TYR A 129 8.64 -7.81 -9.84
C TYR A 129 8.32 -7.24 -11.23
N ILE A 130 9.03 -6.19 -11.68
CA ILE A 130 8.90 -5.68 -13.06
C ILE A 130 9.17 -6.80 -14.07
N ASP A 131 10.15 -7.66 -13.77
CA ASP A 131 10.53 -8.81 -14.59
C ASP A 131 9.49 -9.96 -14.56
N GLN A 132 8.56 -9.96 -13.59
CA GLN A 132 7.53 -10.99 -13.41
C GLN A 132 6.15 -10.60 -14.00
N GLU A 133 5.84 -9.31 -14.06
CA GLU A 133 4.54 -8.76 -14.48
C GLU A 133 4.58 -8.17 -15.90
N LYS A 134 3.72 -7.20 -16.26
CA LYS A 134 3.60 -6.56 -17.59
C LYS A 134 4.85 -5.78 -18.08
N GLY A 135 6.05 -6.11 -17.59
CA GLY A 135 7.34 -5.67 -18.11
C GLY A 135 7.53 -4.15 -18.10
N TRP A 136 8.14 -3.64 -19.17
CA TRP A 136 8.57 -2.24 -19.31
C TRP A 136 7.46 -1.17 -19.14
N THR A 137 6.18 -1.56 -19.25
CA THR A 137 5.06 -0.64 -19.02
C THR A 137 4.91 -0.20 -17.55
N LEU A 138 5.59 -0.90 -16.62
CA LEU A 138 5.57 -0.61 -15.19
C LEU A 138 6.64 0.39 -14.74
N PHE A 139 7.60 0.75 -15.60
CA PHE A 139 8.69 1.68 -15.25
C PHE A 139 8.20 3.08 -14.83
N ASN A 140 7.06 3.52 -15.39
CA ASN A 140 6.50 4.86 -15.18
C ASN A 140 5.08 4.88 -14.60
N ARG A 141 4.45 3.71 -14.37
CA ARG A 141 3.06 3.61 -13.88
C ARG A 141 2.94 3.48 -12.37
N GLY A 142 4.06 3.47 -11.65
CA GLY A 142 4.07 3.55 -10.20
C GLY A 142 3.80 2.19 -9.54
N LEU A 143 2.68 1.51 -9.79
CA LEU A 143 2.29 0.32 -9.02
C LEU A 143 2.74 -0.99 -9.68
N VAL A 144 3.67 -1.73 -9.03
CA VAL A 144 4.21 -3.00 -9.57
C VAL A 144 3.45 -4.20 -9.05
N ILE A 145 3.28 -4.35 -7.74
CA ILE A 145 2.50 -5.43 -7.14
C ILE A 145 1.98 -5.02 -5.75
N GLY A 146 0.68 -5.19 -5.50
CA GLY A 146 0.04 -4.81 -4.23
C GLY A 146 0.24 -3.32 -3.91
N ARG A 147 1.00 -3.01 -2.84
CA ARG A 147 1.37 -1.63 -2.44
C ARG A 147 2.80 -1.23 -2.83
N ILE A 148 3.53 -2.09 -3.56
CA ILE A 148 4.92 -1.83 -3.92
C ILE A 148 4.94 -0.97 -5.18
N ASN A 149 5.44 0.26 -5.02
CA ASN A 149 5.60 1.18 -6.11
C ASN A 149 7.05 1.22 -6.62
N PHE A 150 7.22 1.26 -7.94
CA PHE A 150 8.49 1.48 -8.60
C PHE A 150 8.40 2.66 -9.55
N ASN A 151 9.41 3.53 -9.47
CA ASN A 151 9.62 4.63 -10.40
C ASN A 151 11.12 4.64 -10.76
N ILE A 152 11.42 4.64 -12.06
CA ILE A 152 12.79 4.54 -12.55
C ILE A 152 13.65 5.76 -12.21
N GLU A 153 13.07 6.96 -12.20
CA GLU A 153 13.80 8.18 -11.83
C GLU A 153 14.21 8.15 -10.36
N ARG A 154 13.28 7.76 -9.46
CA ARG A 154 13.56 7.59 -8.02
C ARG A 154 14.61 6.51 -7.77
N PHE A 155 14.63 5.44 -8.56
CA PHE A 155 15.68 4.42 -8.47
C PHE A 155 17.06 5.00 -8.82
N PHE A 156 17.19 5.73 -9.94
CA PHE A 156 18.45 6.36 -10.31
C PHE A 156 18.93 7.40 -9.29
N LEU A 157 18.01 8.19 -8.74
CA LEU A 157 18.32 9.14 -7.66
C LEU A 157 18.80 8.41 -6.39
N SER A 158 18.18 7.28 -6.06
CA SER A 158 18.57 6.44 -4.91
C SER A 158 19.95 5.80 -5.07
N ILE A 159 20.38 5.51 -6.31
CA ILE A 159 21.74 5.03 -6.61
C ILE A 159 22.75 6.18 -6.48
N LYS A 160 22.44 7.34 -7.04
CA LYS A 160 23.35 8.49 -7.05
C LYS A 160 23.62 9.07 -5.67
N ASN A 161 22.76 8.80 -4.68
CA ASN A 161 22.89 9.31 -3.32
C ASN A 161 23.01 10.85 -3.29
N GLU A 162 22.43 11.54 -4.29
CA GLU A 162 22.45 13.00 -4.38
C GLU A 162 21.42 13.59 -3.42
N ASP A 163 21.90 14.25 -2.37
CA ASP A 163 21.05 14.91 -1.37
C ASP A 163 20.23 16.07 -1.96
N SER A 164 20.69 16.67 -3.06
CA SER A 164 20.07 17.83 -3.71
C SER A 164 18.63 17.59 -4.19
N PHE A 165 18.26 16.34 -4.50
CA PHE A 165 16.92 15.99 -4.96
C PHE A 165 16.02 15.40 -3.86
N LYS A 166 16.57 15.09 -2.68
CA LYS A 166 15.79 14.46 -1.58
C LYS A 166 14.61 15.33 -1.15
N GLU A 167 14.82 16.64 -1.00
CA GLU A 167 13.75 17.57 -0.62
C GLU A 167 12.63 17.61 -1.65
N LEU A 168 12.96 17.58 -2.94
CA LEU A 168 11.99 17.55 -4.03
C LEU A 168 11.19 16.23 -4.04
N ILE A 169 11.85 15.10 -3.76
CA ILE A 169 11.18 13.79 -3.62
C ILE A 169 10.20 13.82 -2.44
N ILE A 170 10.65 14.27 -1.26
CA ILE A 170 9.79 14.35 -0.06
C ILE A 170 8.58 15.26 -0.34
N LYS A 171 8.81 16.40 -1.01
CA LYS A 171 7.74 17.31 -1.40
C LYS A 171 6.75 16.65 -2.37
N SER A 172 7.26 15.92 -3.37
CA SER A 172 6.44 15.13 -4.30
C SER A 172 5.58 14.09 -3.57
N GLU A 173 6.14 13.35 -2.61
CA GLU A 173 5.42 12.34 -1.84
C GLU A 173 4.34 12.96 -0.93
N ASN A 174 4.61 14.13 -0.36
CA ASN A 174 3.62 14.87 0.42
C ASN A 174 2.45 15.31 -0.47
N LEU A 175 2.74 15.88 -1.63
CA LEU A 175 1.71 16.28 -2.59
C LEU A 175 0.90 15.09 -3.11
N GLU A 176 1.54 13.96 -3.41
CA GLU A 176 0.84 12.72 -3.79
C GLU A 176 -0.09 12.21 -2.67
N ARG A 177 0.35 12.31 -1.40
CA ARG A 177 -0.49 11.97 -0.25
C ARG A 177 -1.68 12.91 -0.10
N GLU A 178 -1.48 14.22 -0.23
CA GLU A 178 -2.54 15.21 -0.21
C GLU A 178 -3.55 14.97 -1.34
N ILE A 179 -3.07 14.74 -2.57
CA ILE A 179 -3.92 14.41 -3.72
C ILE A 179 -4.75 13.15 -3.44
N ASN A 180 -4.15 12.10 -2.88
CA ASN A 180 -4.86 10.87 -2.55
C ASN A 180 -5.88 11.08 -1.41
N GLN A 181 -5.60 11.94 -0.43
CA GLN A 181 -6.57 12.31 0.61
C GLN A 181 -7.75 13.07 0.00
N ILE A 182 -7.47 14.06 -0.86
CA ILE A 182 -8.50 14.81 -1.57
C ILE A 182 -9.35 13.88 -2.43
N LYS A 183 -8.75 12.98 -3.22
CA LYS A 183 -9.49 11.98 -4.02
C LYS A 183 -10.36 11.08 -3.17
N LYS A 184 -9.89 10.64 -1.99
CA LYS A 184 -10.73 9.86 -1.07
C LYS A 184 -11.92 10.67 -0.56
N ILE A 185 -11.72 11.96 -0.27
CA ILE A 185 -12.81 12.86 0.12
C ILE A 185 -13.79 13.03 -1.05
N GLU A 186 -13.30 13.23 -2.27
CA GLU A 186 -14.12 13.28 -3.49
C GLU A 186 -14.90 11.98 -3.70
N ASP A 187 -14.27 10.81 -3.54
CA ASP A 187 -14.91 9.51 -3.62
C ASP A 187 -15.98 9.34 -2.53
N ILE A 188 -15.71 9.75 -1.29
CA ILE A 188 -16.70 9.72 -0.21
C ILE A 188 -17.87 10.65 -0.54
N LEU A 189 -17.60 11.87 -0.99
CA LEU A 189 -18.65 12.82 -1.38
C LEU A 189 -19.48 12.29 -2.56
N ALA A 190 -18.85 11.65 -3.55
CA ALA A 190 -19.54 11.04 -4.68
C ALA A 190 -20.37 9.82 -4.28
N ASN A 191 -19.90 9.03 -3.30
CA ASN A 191 -20.61 7.86 -2.77
C ASN A 191 -21.68 8.20 -1.73
N ASP A 192 -21.55 9.31 -0.99
CA ASP A 192 -22.60 9.86 -0.10
C ASP A 192 -23.82 10.36 -0.90
N TYR A 193 -23.65 10.66 -2.20
CA TYR A 193 -24.78 10.85 -3.12
C TYR A 193 -25.43 9.54 -3.59
N ALA A 194 -24.80 8.38 -3.36
CA ALA A 194 -25.20 7.11 -3.95
C ALA A 194 -25.71 6.06 -2.95
N TYR A 195 -25.47 6.15 -1.64
CA TYR A 195 -25.87 5.06 -0.75
C TYR A 195 -26.22 5.47 0.70
N THR A 196 -27.49 5.78 0.92
CA THR A 196 -28.17 5.46 2.20
C THR A 196 -28.36 3.95 2.28
N SER A 197 -27.40 3.19 2.82
CA SER A 197 -27.60 1.94 3.59
C SER A 197 -26.30 1.15 3.76
N GLU A 198 -25.99 0.82 5.02
CA GLU A 198 -25.10 -0.29 5.41
C GLU A 198 -23.61 -0.17 5.02
N VAL A 199 -22.78 0.19 6.00
CA VAL A 199 -21.37 -0.24 6.01
C VAL A 199 -21.05 -0.93 7.31
N ASP A 200 -20.81 -2.22 7.13
CA ASP A 200 -20.08 -3.11 8.00
C ASP A 200 -18.57 -2.81 7.96
N SER A 201 -17.92 -3.02 9.09
CA SER A 201 -16.47 -3.24 9.29
C SER A 201 -15.40 -2.15 9.05
N SER A 202 -14.77 -1.79 10.19
CA SER A 202 -13.33 -1.65 10.41
C SER A 202 -12.55 -0.62 9.57
N CYS A 203 -12.55 0.62 10.04
CA CYS A 203 -11.44 1.53 9.82
C CYS A 203 -11.24 2.33 11.11
N GLU A 204 -10.13 2.13 11.82
CA GLU A 204 -9.75 2.97 12.96
C GLU A 204 -9.42 4.38 12.44
N ILE A 205 -10.45 5.22 12.36
CA ILE A 205 -10.32 6.66 12.20
C ILE A 205 -10.10 7.21 13.60
N ASP A 206 -9.06 8.02 13.77
CA ASP A 206 -8.78 8.77 15.00
C ASP A 206 -10.07 9.41 15.55
N GLU A 207 -10.54 8.92 16.71
CA GLU A 207 -11.87 9.23 17.26
C GLU A 207 -12.06 10.74 17.46
N THR A 208 -10.97 11.44 17.77
CA THR A 208 -10.92 12.91 17.91
C THR A 208 -11.19 13.64 16.59
N SER A 209 -10.60 13.20 15.49
CA SER A 209 -10.83 13.79 14.17
C SER A 209 -12.25 13.56 13.66
N TYR A 210 -12.84 12.40 13.95
CA TYR A 210 -14.23 12.09 13.56
C TYR A 210 -15.24 12.93 14.37
N ARG A 211 -15.01 13.13 15.68
CA ARG A 211 -15.87 14.01 16.50
C ARG A 211 -15.82 15.46 16.05
N HIS A 212 -14.63 15.98 15.75
CA HIS A 212 -14.47 17.35 15.25
C HIS A 212 -15.16 17.55 13.88
N PHE A 213 -15.22 16.51 13.05
CA PHE A 213 -16.00 16.54 11.82
C PHE A 213 -17.51 16.58 12.07
N LEU A 214 -18.02 15.79 13.02
CA LEU A 214 -19.44 15.78 13.38
C LEU A 214 -19.90 17.12 13.96
N GLU A 215 -19.10 17.75 14.82
CA GLU A 215 -19.40 19.07 15.39
C GLU A 215 -19.48 20.14 14.29
N GLN A 216 -18.48 20.20 13.39
CA GLN A 216 -18.51 21.14 12.26
C GLN A 216 -19.71 20.91 11.32
N LYS A 217 -20.12 19.64 11.13
CA LYS A 217 -21.29 19.31 10.32
C LYS A 217 -22.58 19.83 10.96
N GLN A 218 -22.71 19.69 12.28
CA GLN A 218 -23.87 20.18 13.02
C GLN A 218 -23.98 21.72 12.99
N ASP A 219 -22.86 22.42 13.12
CA ASP A 219 -22.80 23.89 13.00
C ASP A 219 -23.19 24.37 11.60
N LEU A 220 -22.75 23.64 10.57
CA LEU A 220 -23.06 23.96 9.18
C LEU A 220 -24.55 23.78 8.88
N ASP A 221 -25.18 22.73 9.41
CA ASP A 221 -26.61 22.50 9.26
C ASP A 221 -27.44 23.54 10.00
N SER A 222 -27.02 23.97 11.20
CA SER A 222 -27.65 25.11 11.91
C SER A 222 -27.57 26.39 11.09
N THR A 223 -26.38 26.70 10.56
CA THR A 223 -26.17 27.93 9.77
C THR A 223 -27.03 27.94 8.50
N ARG A 224 -27.18 26.78 7.83
CA ARG A 224 -28.09 26.64 6.69
C ARG A 224 -29.55 26.88 7.05
N HIS A 225 -29.99 26.38 8.20
CA HIS A 225 -31.34 26.62 8.70
C HIS A 225 -31.60 28.10 8.95
N ASP A 226 -30.65 28.81 9.57
CA ASP A 226 -30.77 30.24 9.83
C ASP A 226 -30.83 31.06 8.53
N ILE A 227 -30.01 30.71 7.53
CA ILE A 227 -30.05 31.32 6.21
C ILE A 227 -31.43 31.11 5.56
N TYR A 228 -32.01 29.91 5.69
CA TYR A 228 -33.34 29.62 5.17
C TYR A 228 -34.42 30.50 5.82
N LEU A 229 -34.40 30.62 7.16
CA LEU A 229 -35.35 31.46 7.89
C LEU A 229 -35.22 32.94 7.49
N LYS A 230 -33.98 33.46 7.40
CA LYS A 230 -33.73 34.84 6.98
C LYS A 230 -34.19 35.12 5.56
N ASN A 231 -34.02 34.16 4.65
CA ASN A 231 -34.53 34.29 3.28
C ASN A 231 -36.06 34.28 3.22
N LYS A 232 -36.73 33.54 4.11
CA LYS A 232 -38.19 33.56 4.21
C LYS A 232 -38.68 34.92 4.73
N GLU A 233 -38.09 35.43 5.81
CA GLU A 233 -38.40 36.78 6.33
C GLU A 233 -38.21 37.86 5.26
N LYS A 234 -37.11 37.78 4.50
CA LYS A 234 -36.85 38.71 3.40
C LYS A 234 -37.96 38.70 2.35
N LYS A 235 -38.43 37.51 1.93
CA LYS A 235 -39.54 37.39 0.97
C LYS A 235 -40.84 37.99 1.49
N GLU A 236 -41.13 37.81 2.77
CA GLU A 236 -42.32 38.39 3.40
C GLU A 236 -42.24 39.92 3.43
N LEU A 237 -41.07 40.48 3.79
CA LEU A 237 -40.83 41.93 3.75
C LEU A 237 -40.91 42.51 2.34
N ASP A 238 -40.35 41.83 1.34
CA ASP A 238 -40.43 42.24 -0.07
C ASP A 238 -41.88 42.26 -0.55
N MET A 239 -42.71 41.30 -0.11
CA MET A 239 -44.14 41.26 -0.44
C MET A 239 -44.90 42.41 0.23
N ILE A 240 -44.60 42.73 1.50
CA ILE A 240 -45.18 43.87 2.21
C ILE A 240 -44.80 45.19 1.53
N LEU A 241 -43.53 45.35 1.15
CA LEU A 241 -43.04 46.52 0.42
C LEU A 241 -43.80 46.71 -0.89
N LYS A 242 -43.93 45.64 -1.69
CA LYS A 242 -44.68 45.69 -2.95
C LYS A 242 -46.15 46.10 -2.73
N ASN A 243 -46.82 45.53 -1.74
CA ASN A 243 -48.21 45.88 -1.42
C ASN A 243 -48.35 47.34 -0.99
N ASN A 244 -47.39 47.86 -0.22
CA ASN A 244 -47.36 49.26 0.19
C ASN A 244 -47.13 50.21 -1.00
N GLU A 245 -46.25 49.85 -1.93
CA GLU A 245 -46.02 50.61 -3.17
C GLU A 245 -47.28 50.66 -4.04
N GLU A 246 -47.95 49.52 -4.23
CA GLU A 246 -49.22 49.44 -4.98
C GLU A 246 -50.33 50.28 -4.31
N PHE A 247 -50.42 50.26 -2.97
CA PHE A 247 -51.36 51.08 -2.22
C PHE A 247 -51.10 52.59 -2.38
N ILE A 248 -49.84 53.02 -2.34
CA ILE A 248 -49.47 54.43 -2.52
C ILE A 248 -49.79 54.89 -3.95
N GLN A 249 -49.53 54.06 -4.97
CA GLN A 249 -49.86 54.39 -6.36
C GLN A 249 -51.36 54.56 -6.57
N LYS A 250 -52.18 53.68 -5.95
CA LYS A 250 -53.64 53.72 -6.07
C LYS A 250 -54.27 54.96 -5.42
N ASN A 251 -53.68 55.45 -4.32
CA ASN A 251 -54.14 56.66 -3.63
C ASN A 251 -53.62 57.98 -4.22
N ARG A 252 -52.68 57.93 -5.18
CA ARG A 252 -52.22 59.12 -5.94
C ARG A 252 -53.01 59.36 -7.24
N ALA A 253 -53.90 58.44 -7.62
CA ALA A 253 -54.69 58.49 -8.86
C ALA A 253 -56.16 58.95 -8.66
N VAL A 254 -56.50 59.42 -7.45
CA VAL A 254 -57.77 60.09 -7.09
C VAL A 254 -57.46 61.55 -6.78
#